data_AF-A0A5C5WLQ8-F1
#
_entry.id   AF-A0A5C5WLQ8-F1
#
_cell.length_a   1.000
_cell.length_b   1.000
_cell.length_c   1.000
_cell.angle_alpha   90.00
_cell.angle_beta   90.00
_cell.angle_gamma   90.00
#
_symmetry.space_group_name_H-M   'P 1'
#
loop_
_entity.id
_entity.type
_entity.pdbx_description
1 polymer ?
#
loop_
_entity_poly.entity_id
_entity_poly.type
_entity_poly.pdbx_seq_one_letter_code
_entity_poly.pdbx_strand_id
1 'polypeptide(L)'
;MERSVRYTGESDTDFRRRAEKAASIARLLVERCFANECVQDYLADEELPLWDEVKLRSEPVVRVEFEQAIAFGGIGECLAATKSKHWGEGPQILPLEQDDWFFAERVTYRYRENSIYNRRFEQRKLMKELLGRKLRKLVGAANYRRHCWEIFRDNNLTPEIENEIADRLGLTAKEFWRASRGKVLYADLPLKERQLRFDFGN
;
A
#
# COMPACT_ATOMS: atom_id res chain seq x y z
N MET A 1 32.02 -14.02 -14.98
CA MET A 1 31.31 -13.71 -16.25
C MET A 1 31.16 -12.19 -16.29
N GLU A 2 32.06 -11.50 -16.98
CA GLU A 2 31.95 -10.05 -17.15
C GLU A 2 30.67 -9.74 -17.93
N ARG A 3 29.67 -9.17 -17.26
CA ARG A 3 28.52 -8.60 -17.94
C ARG A 3 28.98 -7.28 -18.56
N SER A 4 29.13 -7.26 -19.88
CA SER A 4 29.35 -6.01 -20.61
C SER A 4 28.18 -5.06 -20.35
N VAL A 5 28.48 -3.82 -19.94
CA VAL A 5 27.49 -2.76 -19.68
C VAL A 5 27.00 -2.13 -21.00
N ARG A 6 27.67 -2.43 -22.12
CA ARG A 6 27.33 -1.95 -23.46
C ARG A 6 26.26 -2.81 -24.09
N TYR A 7 25.37 -2.17 -24.85
CA TYR A 7 24.43 -2.89 -25.70
C TYR A 7 25.12 -3.36 -26.99
N THR A 8 24.65 -4.46 -27.56
CA THR A 8 25.16 -4.99 -28.83
C THR A 8 24.96 -3.96 -29.94
N GLY A 9 26.05 -3.57 -30.62
CA GLY A 9 26.02 -2.56 -31.70
C GLY A 9 25.97 -1.10 -31.24
N GLU A 10 26.10 -0.82 -29.94
CA GLU A 10 26.11 0.54 -29.40
C GLU A 10 27.41 1.28 -29.75
N SER A 11 27.27 2.49 -30.30
CA SER A 11 28.41 3.38 -30.56
C SER A 11 29.01 3.91 -29.26
N ASP A 12 30.29 4.31 -29.27
CA ASP A 12 30.93 4.94 -28.10
C ASP A 12 30.18 6.20 -27.62
N THR A 13 29.70 7.00 -28.56
CA THR A 13 28.94 8.23 -28.29
C THR A 13 27.60 7.91 -27.61
N ASP A 14 26.89 6.89 -28.10
CA ASP A 14 25.61 6.47 -27.51
C ASP A 14 25.80 5.87 -26.12
N PHE A 15 26.82 5.03 -25.94
CA PHE A 15 27.19 4.49 -24.64
C PHE A 15 27.49 5.60 -23.64
N ARG A 16 28.32 6.58 -24.03
CA ARG A 16 28.68 7.72 -23.18
C ARG A 16 27.44 8.52 -22.77
N ARG A 17 26.59 8.89 -23.74
CA ARG A 17 25.35 9.63 -23.47
C ARG A 17 24.43 8.88 -22.52
N ARG A 18 24.29 7.57 -22.69
CA ARG A 18 23.47 6.72 -21.80
C ARG A 18 24.07 6.63 -20.41
N ALA A 19 25.38 6.44 -20.29
CA ALA A 19 26.08 6.37 -19.02
C ALA A 19 25.97 7.69 -18.24
N GLU A 20 26.18 8.83 -18.91
CA GLU A 20 26.04 10.17 -18.32
C GLU A 20 24.60 10.43 -17.85
N LYS A 21 23.59 10.02 -18.65
CA LYS A 21 22.19 10.11 -18.25
C LYS A 21 21.88 9.23 -17.04
N ALA A 22 22.35 7.98 -17.03
CA ALA A 22 22.15 7.06 -15.92
C ALA A 22 22.82 7.57 -14.64
N ALA A 23 24.03 8.11 -14.72
CA ALA A 23 24.73 8.70 -13.58
C ALA A 23 24.01 9.93 -13.03
N SER A 24 23.44 10.76 -13.90
CA SER A 24 22.63 11.93 -13.50
C SER A 24 21.37 11.51 -12.76
N ILE A 25 20.67 10.48 -13.25
CA ILE A 25 19.49 9.91 -12.58
C ILE A 25 19.88 9.32 -11.22
N ALA A 26 20.95 8.50 -11.17
CA ALA A 26 21.41 7.89 -9.93
C ALA A 26 21.76 8.93 -8.87
N ARG A 27 22.45 10.02 -9.26
CA ARG A 27 22.76 11.13 -8.36
C ARG A 27 21.49 11.76 -7.79
N LEU A 28 20.50 12.03 -8.63
CA LEU A 28 19.22 12.60 -8.19
C LEU A 28 18.49 11.67 -7.21
N LEU A 29 18.47 10.36 -7.47
CA LEU A 29 17.82 9.39 -6.58
C LEU A 29 18.49 9.36 -5.20
N VAL A 30 19.82 9.35 -5.15
CA VAL A 30 20.58 9.39 -3.90
C VAL A 30 20.37 10.70 -3.15
N GLU A 31 20.48 11.84 -3.84
CA GLU A 31 20.26 13.16 -3.24
C GLU A 31 18.87 13.25 -2.59
N ARG A 32 17.84 12.80 -3.31
CA ARG A 32 16.46 12.82 -2.82
C ARG A 32 16.19 11.80 -1.72
N CYS A 33 16.91 10.69 -1.72
CA CYS A 33 16.90 9.75 -0.60
C CYS A 33 17.38 10.41 0.69
N PHE A 34 18.51 11.12 0.66
CA PHE A 34 19.03 11.81 1.86
C PHE A 34 18.22 13.04 2.28
N ALA A 35 17.46 13.63 1.36
CA ALA A 35 16.57 14.75 1.67
C ALA A 35 15.24 14.32 2.33
N ASN A 36 14.93 13.03 2.38
CA ASN A 36 13.69 12.51 2.96
C ASN A 36 13.77 12.46 4.50
N GLU A 37 12.68 12.85 5.16
CA GLU A 37 12.61 12.95 6.63
C GLU A 37 12.75 11.60 7.33
N CYS A 38 12.08 10.55 6.84
CA CYS A 38 12.21 9.21 7.42
C CYS A 38 13.64 8.66 7.29
N VAL A 39 14.31 8.90 6.16
CA VAL A 39 15.71 8.48 5.98
C VAL A 39 16.62 9.17 6.99
N GLN A 40 16.43 10.46 7.22
CA GLN A 40 17.21 11.22 8.20
C GLN A 40 16.99 10.70 9.62
N ASP A 41 15.73 10.44 9.98
CA ASP A 41 15.38 9.85 11.27
C ASP A 41 16.03 8.47 11.45
N TYR A 42 16.02 7.62 10.42
CA TYR A 42 16.59 6.27 10.50
C TYR A 42 18.11 6.25 10.53
N LEU A 43 18.77 7.19 9.86
CA LEU A 43 20.23 7.34 9.96
C LEU A 43 20.67 7.86 11.33
N ALA A 44 19.81 8.60 12.03
CA ALA A 44 20.07 9.10 13.37
C ALA A 44 19.74 8.08 14.48
N ASP A 45 19.05 7.00 14.16
CA ASP A 45 18.62 5.98 15.12
C ASP A 45 19.66 4.87 15.27
N GLU A 46 20.32 4.82 16.43
CA GLU A 46 21.34 3.81 16.77
C GLU A 46 20.78 2.37 16.84
N GLU A 47 19.46 2.21 17.05
CA GLU A 47 18.79 0.91 17.07
C GLU A 47 18.51 0.35 15.66
N LEU A 48 18.78 1.13 14.61
CA LEU A 48 18.61 0.75 13.21
C LEU A 48 19.96 0.63 12.47
N PRO A 49 20.87 -0.28 12.88
CA PRO A 49 22.25 -0.35 12.36
C PRO A 49 22.35 -0.73 10.87
N LEU A 50 21.23 -1.13 10.26
CA LEU A 50 21.15 -1.43 8.83
C LEU A 50 20.97 -0.18 7.94
N TRP A 51 20.73 0.97 8.57
CA TRP A 51 20.62 2.28 7.94
C TRP A 51 21.99 2.96 7.98
N ASP A 52 22.68 2.88 6.85
CA ASP A 52 24.04 3.39 6.68
C ASP A 52 24.14 4.23 5.40
N GLU A 53 24.90 5.32 5.45
CA GLU A 53 25.09 6.21 4.31
C GLU A 53 25.73 5.51 3.12
N VAL A 54 26.72 4.63 3.35
CA VAL A 54 27.43 3.94 2.26
C VAL A 54 26.46 3.05 1.51
N LYS A 55 25.62 2.30 2.23
CA LYS A 55 24.56 1.48 1.64
C LYS A 55 23.59 2.34 0.83
N LEU A 56 23.07 3.44 1.38
CA LEU A 56 22.09 4.30 0.69
C LEU A 56 22.66 4.99 -0.56
N ARG A 57 23.97 5.22 -0.64
CA ARG A 57 24.62 5.73 -1.86
C ARG A 57 24.64 4.68 -2.98
N SER A 58 24.75 3.39 -2.63
CA SER A 58 24.68 2.29 -3.61
C SER A 58 23.26 1.84 -3.92
N GLU A 59 22.38 1.88 -2.93
CA GLU A 59 21.01 1.34 -2.97
C GLU A 59 20.06 2.34 -2.29
N PRO A 60 19.79 3.50 -2.93
CA PRO A 60 18.90 4.49 -2.34
C PRO A 60 17.47 3.96 -2.29
N VAL A 61 16.72 4.42 -1.29
CA VAL A 61 15.27 4.25 -1.25
C VAL A 61 14.64 5.14 -2.32
N VAL A 62 13.69 4.60 -3.05
CA VAL A 62 13.01 5.27 -4.17
C VAL A 62 11.51 5.11 -4.09
N ARG A 63 10.79 5.90 -4.91
CA ARG A 63 9.38 5.66 -5.23
C ARG A 63 9.31 4.75 -6.45
N VAL A 64 8.61 3.63 -6.31
CA VAL A 64 8.22 2.79 -7.45
C VAL A 64 6.71 2.93 -7.64
N GLU A 65 6.34 3.78 -8.58
CA GLU A 65 4.95 4.15 -8.83
C GLU A 65 4.27 3.24 -9.84
N PHE A 66 3.04 2.88 -9.50
CA PHE A 66 2.05 2.26 -10.37
C PHE A 66 0.80 3.15 -10.40
N GLU A 67 -0.12 2.84 -11.31
CA GLU A 67 -1.41 3.51 -11.45
C GLU A 67 -2.17 3.55 -10.10
N GLN A 68 -2.21 2.43 -9.37
CA GLN A 68 -3.03 2.31 -8.14
C GLN A 68 -2.24 2.36 -6.82
N ALA A 69 -0.92 2.33 -6.86
CA ALA A 69 -0.10 2.23 -5.65
C ALA A 69 1.32 2.75 -5.86
N ILE A 70 1.98 3.10 -4.76
CA ILE A 70 3.40 3.46 -4.70
C ILE A 70 4.07 2.46 -3.75
N ALA A 71 5.19 1.90 -4.17
CA ALA A 71 6.07 1.11 -3.31
C ALA A 71 7.32 1.91 -2.96
N PHE A 72 7.71 1.89 -1.68
CA PHE A 72 8.90 2.55 -1.16
C PHE A 72 9.90 1.51 -0.67
N GLY A 73 11.15 1.63 -1.09
CA GLY A 73 12.25 0.72 -0.75
C GLY A 73 13.37 0.80 -1.79
N GLY A 74 14.33 -0.12 -1.73
CA GLY A 74 15.32 -0.26 -2.79
C GLY A 74 14.68 -0.70 -4.12
N ILE A 75 15.27 -0.29 -5.25
CA ILE A 75 14.73 -0.60 -6.59
C ILE A 75 14.51 -2.12 -6.77
N GLY A 76 15.54 -2.92 -6.49
CA GLY A 76 15.48 -4.38 -6.66
C GLY A 76 14.45 -5.04 -5.75
N GLU A 77 14.40 -4.63 -4.48
CA GLU A 77 13.47 -5.14 -3.48
C GLU A 77 12.02 -4.82 -3.85
N CYS A 78 11.75 -3.57 -4.25
CA CYS A 78 10.42 -3.15 -4.68
C CYS A 78 9.98 -3.96 -5.90
N LEU A 79 10.80 -4.04 -6.95
CA LEU A 79 10.46 -4.78 -8.16
C LEU A 79 10.20 -6.27 -7.89
N ALA A 80 10.99 -6.87 -6.99
CA ALA A 80 10.76 -8.26 -6.56
C ALA A 80 9.45 -8.40 -5.78
N ALA A 81 9.19 -7.52 -4.81
CA ALA A 81 8.02 -7.56 -3.94
C ALA A 81 6.70 -7.24 -4.69
N THR A 82 6.79 -6.44 -5.76
CA THR A 82 5.64 -6.04 -6.58
C THR A 82 5.41 -6.93 -7.80
N LYS A 83 6.28 -7.90 -8.08
CA LYS A 83 6.23 -8.77 -9.28
C LYS A 83 4.87 -9.44 -9.51
N SER A 84 4.17 -9.83 -8.44
CA SER A 84 2.87 -10.51 -8.51
C SER A 84 1.68 -9.59 -8.23
N LYS A 85 1.86 -8.27 -8.27
CA LYS A 85 0.81 -7.29 -7.98
C LYS A 85 0.20 -6.78 -9.28
N HIS A 86 -1.09 -6.50 -9.24
CA HIS A 86 -1.86 -6.01 -10.39
C HIS A 86 -2.37 -4.61 -10.08
N TRP A 87 -1.45 -3.64 -10.09
CA TRP A 87 -1.73 -2.25 -9.70
C TRP A 87 -1.89 -1.31 -10.89
N GLY A 88 -2.09 -1.85 -12.09
CA GLY A 88 -2.23 -1.08 -13.32
C GLY A 88 -0.90 -0.75 -13.97
N GLU A 89 -0.86 0.36 -14.71
CA GLU A 89 0.33 0.82 -15.43
C GLU A 89 1.54 1.05 -14.50
N GLY A 90 2.75 0.87 -15.02
CA GLY A 90 4.02 0.97 -14.29
C GLY A 90 4.93 -0.25 -14.50
N PRO A 91 6.03 -0.39 -13.74
CA PRO A 91 6.51 0.54 -12.71
C PRO A 91 7.22 1.77 -13.32
N GLN A 92 7.06 2.93 -12.67
CA GLN A 92 7.90 4.11 -12.87
C GLN A 92 8.80 4.31 -11.64
N ILE A 93 10.10 4.53 -11.84
CA ILE A 93 11.03 4.79 -10.75
C ILE A 93 11.21 6.30 -10.63
N LEU A 94 10.84 6.86 -9.49
CA LEU A 94 10.91 8.29 -9.19
C LEU A 94 11.72 8.52 -7.89
N PRO A 95 12.38 9.69 -7.76
CA PRO A 95 13.02 10.06 -6.49
C PRO A 95 12.00 10.18 -5.36
N LEU A 96 12.44 9.98 -4.11
CA LEU A 96 11.62 10.28 -2.93
C LEU A 96 11.23 11.76 -2.88
N GLU A 97 10.02 12.00 -2.38
CA GLU A 97 9.60 13.31 -1.88
C GLU A 97 10.10 13.47 -0.42
N GLN A 98 10.17 14.70 0.07
CA GLN A 98 10.70 15.00 1.39
C GLN A 98 9.86 14.35 2.51
N ASP A 99 8.53 14.42 2.38
CA ASP A 99 7.51 13.96 3.32
C ASP A 99 7.03 12.52 3.04
N ASP A 100 7.70 11.81 2.13
CA ASP A 100 7.36 10.41 1.86
C ASP A 100 7.63 9.55 3.08
N TRP A 101 6.54 9.05 3.64
CA TRP A 101 6.59 8.17 4.79
C TRP A 101 6.66 6.69 4.38
N PHE A 102 7.59 5.96 5.00
CA PHE A 102 7.71 4.51 4.87
C PHE A 102 8.26 3.90 6.16
N PHE A 103 8.32 2.56 6.25
CA PHE A 103 8.89 1.83 7.39
C PHE A 103 10.35 1.44 7.15
N ALA A 104 11.19 1.56 8.17
CA ALA A 104 12.64 1.25 8.14
C ALA A 104 13.00 -0.16 7.64
N GLU A 105 12.23 -1.19 8.00
CA GLU A 105 12.63 -2.59 7.82
C GLU A 105 11.88 -3.33 6.69
N ARG A 106 11.01 -2.63 5.94
CA ARG A 106 10.16 -3.28 4.95
C ARG A 106 9.77 -2.37 3.80
N VAL A 107 9.57 -2.98 2.64
CA VAL A 107 8.91 -2.33 1.51
C VAL A 107 7.53 -1.84 1.94
N THR A 108 7.31 -0.54 1.84
CA THR A 108 6.04 0.09 2.25
C THR A 108 5.17 0.33 1.02
N TYR A 109 3.89 0.00 1.11
CA TYR A 109 2.92 0.24 0.05
C TYR A 109 1.94 1.34 0.45
N ARG A 110 1.85 2.38 -0.38
CA ARG A 110 0.83 3.42 -0.26
C ARG A 110 -0.14 3.28 -1.43
N TYR A 111 -1.38 2.89 -1.15
CA TYR A 111 -2.43 2.89 -2.16
C TYR A 111 -2.90 4.32 -2.41
N ARG A 112 -3.09 4.68 -3.69
CA ARG A 112 -3.66 5.99 -4.04
C ARG A 112 -5.11 6.09 -3.57
N GLU A 113 -5.60 7.31 -3.36
CA GLU A 113 -6.96 7.53 -2.86
C GLU A 113 -8.02 6.86 -3.73
N ASN A 114 -7.88 6.98 -5.05
CA ASN A 114 -8.77 6.40 -6.06
C ASN A 114 -8.54 4.89 -6.30
N SER A 115 -7.56 4.28 -5.65
CA SER A 115 -7.22 2.86 -5.82
C SER A 115 -8.37 1.96 -5.37
N ILE A 116 -8.65 0.92 -6.15
CA ILE A 116 -9.60 -0.14 -5.76
C ILE A 116 -9.18 -0.76 -4.42
N TYR A 117 -7.88 -0.88 -4.16
CA TYR A 117 -7.38 -1.44 -2.91
C TYR A 117 -7.65 -0.52 -1.71
N ASN A 118 -7.48 0.79 -1.89
CA ASN A 118 -7.84 1.78 -0.87
C ASN A 118 -9.34 1.77 -0.60
N ARG A 119 -10.16 1.79 -1.65
CA ARG A 119 -11.63 1.69 -1.52
C ARG A 119 -12.08 0.44 -0.78
N ARG A 120 -11.46 -0.72 -1.05
CA ARG A 120 -11.71 -1.97 -0.30
C ARG A 120 -11.32 -1.87 1.17
N PHE A 121 -10.22 -1.18 1.46
CA PHE A 121 -9.76 -0.96 2.83
C PHE A 121 -10.75 -0.07 3.60
N GLU A 122 -11.10 1.09 3.04
CA GLU A 122 -12.06 2.02 3.63
C GLU A 122 -13.45 1.40 3.79
N GLN A 123 -13.94 0.63 2.80
CA GLN A 123 -15.17 -0.13 2.94
C GLN A 123 -15.12 -1.07 4.15
N ARG A 124 -14.06 -1.89 4.28
CA ARG A 124 -13.94 -2.80 5.43
C ARG A 124 -13.82 -2.05 6.76
N LYS A 125 -13.18 -0.89 6.77
CA LYS A 125 -13.06 -0.03 7.95
C LYS A 125 -14.44 0.48 8.36
N LEU A 126 -15.20 1.03 7.43
CA LEU A 126 -16.58 1.47 7.65
C LEU A 126 -17.47 0.32 8.15
N MET A 127 -17.41 -0.85 7.52
CA MET A 127 -18.16 -2.03 7.97
C MET A 127 -17.82 -2.42 9.41
N LYS A 128 -16.54 -2.40 9.79
CA LYS A 128 -16.10 -2.68 11.17
C LYS A 128 -16.61 -1.63 12.16
N GLU A 129 -16.71 -0.37 11.74
CA GLU A 129 -17.22 0.72 12.56
C GLU A 129 -18.72 0.57 12.80
N LEU A 130 -19.52 0.38 11.75
CA LEU A 130 -20.97 0.22 11.82
C LEU A 130 -21.39 -1.04 12.64
N LEU A 131 -20.66 -2.15 12.46
CA LEU A 131 -20.87 -3.38 13.23
C LEU A 131 -20.46 -3.27 14.72
N GLY A 132 -19.68 -2.25 15.08
CA GLY A 132 -19.21 -2.03 16.44
C GLY A 132 -18.28 -3.13 16.97
N ARG A 133 -17.91 -3.02 18.27
CA ARG A 133 -16.89 -3.88 18.89
C ARG A 133 -17.24 -5.38 18.87
N LYS A 134 -18.52 -5.72 19.05
CA LYS A 134 -18.99 -7.11 19.14
C LYS A 134 -18.84 -7.85 17.81
N LEU A 135 -19.22 -7.21 16.70
CA LEU A 135 -19.37 -7.87 15.40
C LEU A 135 -18.25 -7.51 14.40
N ARG A 136 -17.40 -6.51 14.65
CA ARG A 136 -16.27 -6.15 13.74
C ARG A 136 -15.33 -7.31 13.40
N LYS A 137 -15.23 -8.33 14.26
CA LYS A 137 -14.42 -9.53 14.02
C LYS A 137 -14.92 -10.34 12.81
N LEU A 138 -16.22 -10.25 12.48
CA LEU A 138 -16.83 -10.92 11.33
C LEU A 138 -16.26 -10.43 10.01
N VAL A 139 -15.92 -9.14 9.88
CA VAL A 139 -15.27 -8.60 8.68
C VAL A 139 -13.91 -9.25 8.46
N GLY A 140 -13.16 -9.51 9.54
CA GLY A 140 -11.90 -10.24 9.49
C GLY A 140 -12.10 -11.72 9.10
N ALA A 141 -13.07 -12.38 9.74
CA ALA A 141 -13.40 -13.78 9.47
C ALA A 141 -13.87 -14.00 8.01
N ALA A 142 -14.67 -13.09 7.47
CA ALA A 142 -15.14 -13.13 6.08
C ALA A 142 -14.02 -12.87 5.07
N ASN A 143 -13.05 -12.02 5.41
CA ASN A 143 -11.90 -11.72 4.56
C ASN A 143 -10.78 -12.79 4.65
N TYR A 144 -10.92 -13.80 5.51
CA TYR A 144 -9.91 -14.82 5.67
C TYR A 144 -9.77 -15.67 4.40
N ARG A 145 -8.56 -15.70 3.82
CA ARG A 145 -8.31 -16.23 2.47
C ARG A 145 -8.77 -17.67 2.27
N ARG A 146 -8.70 -18.50 3.33
CA ARG A 146 -9.04 -19.92 3.31
C ARG A 146 -10.52 -20.22 3.52
N HIS A 147 -11.34 -19.24 3.90
CA HIS A 147 -12.77 -19.46 4.08
C HIS A 147 -13.51 -19.23 2.76
N CYS A 148 -14.17 -20.27 2.25
CA CYS A 148 -15.24 -20.11 1.26
C CYS A 148 -16.51 -19.57 1.94
N TRP A 149 -17.56 -19.34 1.16
CA TRP A 149 -18.81 -18.79 1.68
C TRP A 149 -19.43 -19.75 2.70
N GLU A 150 -19.40 -21.04 2.40
CA GLU A 150 -19.99 -22.12 3.20
C GLU A 150 -19.31 -22.20 4.57
N ILE A 151 -17.97 -22.25 4.59
CA ILE A 151 -17.19 -22.26 5.84
C ILE A 151 -17.42 -20.98 6.67
N PHE A 152 -17.50 -19.82 6.02
CA PHE A 152 -17.78 -18.58 6.73
C PHE A 152 -19.17 -18.62 7.37
N ARG A 153 -20.19 -19.00 6.60
CA ARG A 153 -21.57 -19.10 7.06
C ARG A 153 -21.68 -20.05 8.25
N ASP A 154 -21.22 -21.28 8.09
CA ASP A 154 -21.43 -22.34 9.07
C ASP A 154 -20.73 -22.05 10.42
N ASN A 155 -19.61 -21.32 10.40
CA ASN A 155 -18.84 -21.02 11.61
C ASN A 155 -19.14 -19.67 12.26
N ASN A 156 -19.77 -18.73 11.55
CA ASN A 156 -19.86 -17.34 12.00
C ASN A 156 -21.27 -16.75 11.94
N LEU A 157 -22.21 -17.38 11.23
CA LEU A 157 -23.55 -16.84 11.04
C LEU A 157 -24.56 -17.65 11.86
N THR A 158 -25.38 -16.92 12.61
CA THR A 158 -26.64 -17.37 13.21
C THR A 158 -27.75 -16.43 12.73
N PRO A 159 -29.03 -16.80 12.81
CA PRO A 159 -30.13 -15.92 12.40
C PRO A 159 -30.06 -14.53 13.05
N GLU A 160 -29.64 -14.47 14.32
CA GLU A 160 -29.48 -13.20 15.06
C GLU A 160 -28.34 -12.34 14.48
N ILE A 161 -27.23 -12.97 14.11
CA ILE A 161 -26.09 -12.28 13.49
C ILE A 161 -26.46 -11.79 12.09
N GLU A 162 -27.21 -12.58 11.33
CA GLU A 162 -27.67 -12.17 9.99
C GLU A 162 -28.60 -10.96 10.06
N ASN A 163 -29.54 -10.95 11.03
CA ASN A 163 -30.40 -9.80 11.27
C ASN A 163 -29.59 -8.56 11.68
N GLU A 164 -28.62 -8.69 12.58
CA GLU A 164 -27.75 -7.55 12.97
C GLU A 164 -26.90 -7.02 11.81
N ILE A 165 -26.48 -7.88 10.88
CA ILE A 165 -25.79 -7.45 9.66
C ILE A 165 -26.75 -6.66 8.76
N ALA A 166 -27.97 -7.19 8.56
CA ALA A 166 -29.00 -6.54 7.76
C ALA A 166 -29.39 -5.18 8.34
N ASP A 167 -29.64 -5.11 9.64
CA ASP A 167 -30.07 -3.89 10.33
C ASP A 167 -29.00 -2.79 10.29
N ARG A 168 -27.72 -3.14 10.48
CA ARG A 168 -26.64 -2.14 10.57
C ARG A 168 -26.05 -1.73 9.24
N LEU A 169 -26.04 -2.63 8.26
CA LEU A 169 -25.36 -2.42 6.98
C LEU A 169 -26.33 -2.36 5.79
N GLY A 170 -27.58 -2.77 5.96
CA GLY A 170 -28.53 -2.91 4.85
C GLY A 170 -28.17 -4.03 3.88
N LEU A 171 -27.35 -5.01 4.31
CA LEU A 171 -26.83 -6.08 3.46
C LEU A 171 -27.32 -7.45 3.89
N THR A 172 -27.54 -8.36 2.94
CA THR A 172 -27.65 -9.79 3.25
C THR A 172 -26.31 -10.35 3.71
N ALA A 173 -26.31 -11.47 4.42
CA ALA A 173 -25.08 -12.09 4.90
C ALA A 173 -24.10 -12.48 3.78
N LYS A 174 -24.62 -12.86 2.60
CA LYS A 174 -23.81 -13.19 1.42
C LYS A 174 -23.18 -11.95 0.79
N GLU A 175 -23.93 -10.85 0.73
CA GLU A 175 -23.42 -9.55 0.28
C GLU A 175 -22.37 -9.00 1.23
N PHE A 176 -22.61 -9.09 2.54
CA PHE A 176 -21.63 -8.78 3.58
C PHE A 176 -20.31 -9.54 3.37
N TRP A 177 -20.38 -10.85 3.08
CA TRP A 177 -19.17 -11.64 2.81
C TRP A 177 -18.45 -11.19 1.52
N ARG A 178 -19.19 -10.93 0.44
CA ARG A 178 -18.63 -10.41 -0.81
C ARG A 178 -17.99 -9.03 -0.64
N ALA A 179 -18.64 -8.14 0.12
CA ALA A 179 -18.17 -6.80 0.45
C ALA A 179 -16.90 -6.86 1.30
N SER A 180 -16.88 -7.72 2.33
CA SER A 180 -15.71 -7.92 3.20
C SER A 180 -14.49 -8.41 2.41
N ARG A 181 -14.70 -9.28 1.41
CA ARG A 181 -13.64 -9.76 0.51
C ARG A 181 -13.24 -8.76 -0.58
N GLY A 182 -13.93 -7.62 -0.68
CA GLY A 182 -13.71 -6.63 -1.72
C GLY A 182 -14.09 -7.10 -3.13
N LYS A 183 -14.97 -8.11 -3.22
CA LYS A 183 -15.53 -8.60 -4.50
C LYS A 183 -16.60 -7.66 -5.06
N VAL A 184 -17.24 -6.88 -4.20
CA VAL A 184 -18.22 -5.85 -4.54
C VAL A 184 -17.91 -4.62 -3.69
N LEU A 185 -17.99 -3.44 -4.30
CA LEU A 185 -17.89 -2.17 -3.61
C LEU A 185 -19.30 -1.57 -3.51
N TYR A 186 -19.72 -1.24 -2.30
CA TYR A 186 -21.02 -0.66 -2.01
C TYR A 186 -20.80 0.82 -1.67
N ALA A 187 -21.16 1.70 -2.60
CA ALA A 187 -21.06 3.15 -2.43
C ALA A 187 -22.17 3.72 -1.52
N ASP A 188 -23.19 2.90 -1.29
CA ASP A 188 -24.44 3.15 -0.57
C ASP A 188 -24.45 2.58 0.85
N LEU A 189 -23.32 2.05 1.34
CA LEU A 189 -23.20 1.69 2.76
C LEU A 189 -23.59 2.90 3.62
N PRO A 190 -24.37 2.70 4.70
CA PRO A 190 -24.81 3.79 5.56
C PRO A 190 -23.62 4.68 5.94
N LEU A 191 -23.72 5.98 5.65
CA LEU A 191 -22.76 6.93 6.14
C LEU A 191 -22.85 6.94 7.66
N LYS A 192 -21.70 7.03 8.33
CA LYS A 192 -21.67 7.23 9.77
C LYS A 192 -22.54 8.43 10.11
N GLU A 193 -23.45 8.28 11.07
CA GLU A 193 -24.00 9.42 11.78
C GLU A 193 -22.83 10.13 12.46
N ARG A 194 -22.25 11.11 11.77
CA ARG A 194 -21.35 12.07 12.39
C ARG A 194 -22.25 12.85 13.31
N GLN A 195 -22.23 12.49 14.59
CA GLN A 195 -22.77 13.33 15.66
C GLN A 195 -22.17 14.71 15.41
N LEU A 196 -22.99 15.64 14.92
CA LEU A 196 -22.64 17.05 14.81
C LEU A 196 -22.20 17.41 16.23
N ARG A 197 -20.90 17.69 16.42
CA ARG A 197 -20.45 18.24 17.69
C ARG A 197 -21.25 19.51 17.86
N PHE A 198 -22.11 19.51 18.87
CA PHE A 198 -22.77 20.70 19.36
C PHE A 198 -21.68 21.75 19.62
N ASP A 199 -21.78 22.90 18.97
CA ASP A 199 -21.18 24.13 19.47
C ASP A 199 -21.85 24.41 20.81
N PHE A 200 -21.22 23.98 21.90
CA PHE A 200 -21.46 24.60 23.19
C PHE A 200 -20.64 25.87 23.19
N GLY A 201 -21.25 26.94 22.68
CA GLY A 201 -20.78 28.29 22.91
C GLY A 201 -20.64 28.53 24.41
N ASN A 202 -19.49 29.08 24.80
CA ASN A 202 -19.31 30.07 25.85
C ASN A 202 -17.97 30.76 25.61
#